data_AF-A0A2A2TE27-F1
#
_entry.id   AF-A0A2A2TE27-F1
#
_cell.length_a   1.000
_cell.length_b   1.000
_cell.length_c   1.000
_cell.angle_alpha   90.00
_cell.angle_beta   90.00
_cell.angle_gamma   90.00
#
_symmetry.space_group_name_H-M   'P 1'
#
loop_
_entity.id
_entity.type
_entity.pdbx_description
1 polymer ?
#
loop_
_entity_poly.entity_id
_entity_poly.type
_entity_poly.pdbx_seq_one_letter_code
_entity_poly.pdbx_strand_id
1 'polypeptide(L)'
;MARSQPILLLLIITTHLVGLKSAIAEPTVGVPSDANQVCSFSEGTGGQLVTEGRVMPSKLGTLDTFGGSPIKMDVTCNKPAKLVVSAPIQVGGPEFKPVSTFTNVTTATGDSTKSNEAPLALPAGTTALSINLYVDKGSRLKVGNYQYTFKFTVAE
;
A
#
# COMPACT_ATOMS: atom_id res chain seq x y z
N MET A 1 3.16 -27.87 -46.39
CA MET A 1 2.72 -27.90 -44.98
C MET A 1 3.50 -26.84 -44.22
N ALA A 2 2.91 -25.66 -43.98
CA ALA A 2 3.54 -24.59 -43.22
C ALA A 2 3.25 -24.79 -41.72
N ARG A 3 4.31 -24.94 -40.91
CA ARG A 3 4.22 -24.98 -39.45
C ARG A 3 4.02 -23.55 -38.94
N SER A 4 2.84 -23.27 -38.40
CA SER A 4 2.53 -22.02 -37.70
C SER A 4 3.17 -22.04 -36.31
N GLN A 5 4.10 -21.13 -36.03
CA GLN A 5 4.62 -20.89 -34.69
C GLN A 5 3.63 -20.02 -33.89
N PRO A 6 3.27 -20.37 -32.64
CA PRO A 6 2.52 -19.45 -31.80
C PRO A 6 3.44 -18.32 -31.33
N ILE A 7 3.12 -17.10 -31.75
CA ILE A 7 3.72 -15.86 -31.25
C ILE A 7 3.25 -15.69 -29.80
N LEU A 8 4.16 -15.88 -28.84
CA LEU A 8 3.94 -15.54 -27.44
C LEU A 8 3.94 -14.01 -27.31
N LEU A 9 2.75 -13.39 -27.29
CA LEU A 9 2.59 -11.97 -27.00
C LEU A 9 2.92 -11.74 -25.52
N LEU A 10 4.13 -11.22 -25.24
CA LEU A 10 4.50 -10.68 -23.94
C LEU A 10 3.86 -9.29 -23.80
N LEU A 11 2.76 -9.22 -23.04
CA LEU A 11 2.11 -7.94 -22.72
C LEU A 11 2.89 -7.27 -21.59
N ILE A 12 3.78 -6.33 -21.93
CA ILE A 12 4.44 -5.47 -20.96
C ILE A 12 3.45 -4.35 -20.61
N ILE A 13 2.81 -4.46 -19.45
CA ILE A 13 1.93 -3.41 -18.92
C ILE A 13 2.83 -2.37 -18.26
N THR A 14 3.24 -1.34 -19.00
CA THR A 14 3.83 -0.12 -18.41
C THR A 14 2.70 0.78 -17.93
N THR A 15 2.42 0.75 -16.63
CA THR A 15 1.57 1.77 -16.00
C THR A 15 2.41 3.00 -15.66
N HIS A 16 2.13 4.11 -16.32
CA HIS A 16 2.51 5.43 -15.82
C HIS A 16 1.63 5.77 -14.61
N LEU A 17 2.23 5.87 -13.42
CA LEU A 17 1.53 6.42 -12.25
C LEU A 17 1.39 7.92 -12.45
N VAL A 18 0.18 8.35 -12.80
CA VAL A 18 -0.23 9.74 -12.68
C VAL A 18 -0.59 9.97 -11.21
N GLY A 19 0.30 10.67 -10.51
CA GLY A 19 0.07 11.48 -9.31
C GLY A 19 -0.83 10.87 -8.22
N LEU A 20 -0.21 10.29 -7.18
CA LEU A 20 -0.83 10.33 -5.86
C LEU A 20 -0.88 11.79 -5.42
N LYS A 21 -2.07 12.39 -5.45
CA LYS A 21 -2.32 13.63 -4.70
C LYS A 21 -2.19 13.30 -3.21
N SER A 22 -1.45 14.16 -2.51
CA SER A 22 -1.14 14.07 -1.08
C SER A 22 -2.33 13.55 -0.27
N ALA A 23 -2.11 12.47 0.47
CA ALA A 23 -2.98 12.13 1.59
C ALA A 23 -2.62 13.09 2.74
N ILE A 24 -3.14 14.32 2.65
CA ILE A 24 -3.13 15.25 3.77
C ILE A 24 -4.02 14.60 4.83
N ALA A 25 -3.46 14.33 6.01
CA ALA A 25 -4.29 14.14 7.19
C ALA A 25 -5.13 15.42 7.32
N GLU A 26 -6.43 15.36 7.07
CA GLU A 26 -7.31 16.53 7.15
C GLU A 26 -7.19 17.13 8.56
N PRO A 27 -6.66 18.36 8.71
CA PRO A 27 -6.76 19.07 9.96
C PRO A 27 -8.21 19.55 10.10
N THR A 28 -8.86 19.19 11.19
CA THR A 28 -10.06 19.88 11.65
C THR A 28 -9.76 21.38 11.73
N VAL A 29 -10.53 22.14 10.95
CA VAL A 29 -10.54 23.60 10.77
C VAL A 29 -9.86 24.40 11.89
N GLY A 30 -8.77 25.13 11.57
CA GLY A 30 -8.41 26.37 12.28
C GLY A 30 -7.01 26.51 12.88
N VAL A 31 -6.01 25.68 12.57
CA VAL A 31 -4.64 25.84 13.10
C VAL A 31 -3.61 25.85 11.97
N PRO A 32 -2.68 26.82 11.92
CA PRO A 32 -1.62 26.83 10.90
C PRO A 32 -0.76 25.56 10.99
N SER A 33 -0.44 25.03 9.81
CA SER A 33 0.49 23.92 9.59
C SER A 33 1.79 24.14 10.36
N ASP A 34 2.34 23.04 10.88
CA ASP A 34 3.73 22.87 11.34
C ASP A 34 4.03 22.97 12.86
N ALA A 35 3.12 23.46 13.71
CA ALA A 35 3.39 23.53 15.16
C ALA A 35 2.84 22.36 16.00
N ASN A 36 1.83 21.64 15.48
CA ASN A 36 1.12 20.57 16.23
C ASN A 36 1.09 19.22 15.53
N GLN A 37 1.80 19.08 14.41
CA GLN A 37 1.85 17.83 13.67
C GLN A 37 2.91 16.92 14.30
N VAL A 38 2.46 15.88 15.01
CA VAL A 38 3.34 14.92 15.72
C VAL A 38 4.27 14.19 14.75
N CYS A 39 3.76 13.82 13.57
CA CYS A 39 4.54 13.20 12.50
C CYS A 39 4.14 13.72 11.12
N SER A 40 5.13 13.92 10.25
CA SER A 40 4.97 14.18 8.82
C SER A 40 5.38 12.95 7.99
N PHE A 41 4.81 12.81 6.80
CA PHE A 41 5.08 11.70 5.88
C PHE A 41 5.64 12.23 4.57
N SER A 42 6.67 11.59 4.04
CA SER A 42 7.18 11.90 2.70
C SER A 42 6.17 11.48 1.63
N GLU A 43 6.26 12.09 0.45
CA GLU A 43 5.64 11.50 -0.73
C GLU A 43 6.28 10.12 -0.95
N GLY A 44 5.46 9.07 -0.87
CA GLY A 44 5.94 7.71 -1.04
C GLY A 44 6.20 7.40 -2.51
N THR A 45 7.22 6.58 -2.80
CA THR A 45 7.29 5.93 -4.12
C THR A 45 6.13 4.94 -4.20
N GLY A 46 5.20 5.17 -5.12
CA GLY A 46 4.03 4.31 -5.30
C GLY A 46 4.43 2.84 -5.44
N GLY A 47 3.75 1.95 -4.73
CA GLY A 47 4.00 0.51 -4.82
C GLY A 47 3.34 -0.12 -6.05
N GLN A 48 3.82 -1.30 -6.41
CA GLN A 48 3.24 -2.09 -7.50
C GLN A 48 2.37 -3.19 -6.92
N LEU A 49 1.05 -3.04 -7.06
CA LEU A 49 0.08 -4.07 -6.71
C LEU A 49 -0.08 -5.04 -7.87
N VAL A 50 0.20 -6.32 -7.63
CA VAL A 50 0.10 -7.37 -8.65
C VAL A 50 -0.71 -8.55 -8.13
N THR A 51 -1.17 -9.39 -9.05
CA THR A 51 -1.80 -10.66 -8.69
C THR A 51 -0.77 -11.67 -8.21
N GLU A 52 -1.16 -12.58 -7.32
CA GLU A 52 -0.33 -13.78 -7.07
C GLU A 52 -0.06 -14.52 -8.40
N GLY A 53 1.14 -15.06 -8.59
CA GLY A 53 1.60 -15.69 -9.84
C GLY A 53 0.94 -17.02 -10.21
N ARG A 54 -0.40 -17.11 -10.11
CA ARG A 54 -1.22 -18.29 -10.41
C ARG A 54 -2.04 -18.08 -11.68
N VAL A 55 -2.42 -19.17 -12.35
CA VAL A 55 -3.26 -19.17 -13.56
C VAL A 55 -4.65 -18.55 -13.30
N MET A 56 -5.17 -18.71 -12.08
CA MET A 56 -6.43 -18.11 -11.63
C MET A 56 -6.22 -17.42 -10.28
N PRO A 57 -5.67 -16.21 -10.26
CA PRO A 57 -5.32 -15.55 -9.01
C PRO A 57 -6.58 -15.14 -8.25
N SER A 58 -6.59 -15.33 -6.92
CA SER A 58 -7.61 -14.75 -6.04
C SER A 58 -7.09 -13.56 -5.24
N LYS A 59 -5.78 -13.32 -5.29
CA LYS A 59 -5.06 -12.40 -4.42
C LYS A 59 -4.38 -11.28 -5.19
N LEU A 60 -4.38 -10.11 -4.59
CA LEU A 60 -3.58 -8.95 -4.96
C LEU A 60 -2.63 -8.63 -3.81
N GLY A 61 -1.42 -8.22 -4.14
CA GLY A 61 -0.48 -7.76 -3.12
C GLY A 61 0.70 -7.02 -3.71
N THR A 62 1.34 -6.23 -2.86
CA THR A 62 2.59 -5.52 -3.18
C THR A 62 3.83 -6.28 -2.71
N LEU A 63 3.63 -7.50 -2.20
CA LEU A 63 4.68 -8.37 -1.69
C LEU A 63 5.59 -8.83 -2.84
N ASP A 64 6.90 -8.88 -2.58
CA ASP A 64 7.89 -9.38 -3.55
C ASP A 64 7.58 -10.83 -3.98
N THR A 65 6.97 -11.62 -3.11
CA THR A 65 6.56 -13.01 -3.42
C THR A 65 5.49 -13.11 -4.50
N PHE A 66 4.74 -12.02 -4.75
CA PHE A 66 3.80 -11.94 -5.87
C PHE A 66 4.45 -11.33 -7.13
N GLY A 67 5.70 -10.87 -7.03
CA GLY A 67 6.34 -10.02 -8.03
C GLY A 67 5.90 -8.56 -7.94
N GLY A 68 5.33 -8.14 -6.81
CA GLY A 68 4.94 -6.77 -6.54
C GLY A 68 6.12 -5.92 -6.05
N SER A 69 5.83 -4.69 -5.65
CA SER A 69 6.82 -3.84 -4.99
C SER A 69 6.17 -3.08 -3.83
N PRO A 70 6.72 -3.17 -2.61
CA PRO A 70 6.20 -2.44 -1.46
C PRO A 70 6.22 -0.94 -1.70
N ILE A 71 5.29 -0.23 -1.08
CA ILE A 71 5.34 1.22 -1.02
C ILE A 71 6.43 1.62 -0.02
N LYS A 72 7.27 2.58 -0.37
CA LYS A 72 8.33 3.11 0.49
C LYS A 72 8.06 4.57 0.79
N MET A 73 8.22 4.97 2.04
CA MET A 73 8.10 6.36 2.49
C MET A 73 8.81 6.54 3.82
N ASP A 74 9.11 7.79 4.16
CA ASP A 74 9.66 8.16 5.44
C ASP A 74 8.58 8.84 6.30
N VAL A 75 8.57 8.50 7.59
CA VAL A 75 7.80 9.24 8.60
C VAL A 75 8.78 9.97 9.51
N THR A 76 8.56 11.26 9.74
CA THR A 76 9.40 12.06 10.64
C THR A 76 8.55 12.57 11.79
N CYS A 77 8.85 12.12 13.01
CA CYS A 77 8.12 12.51 14.21
C CYS A 77 8.95 13.45 15.10
N ASN A 78 8.35 14.51 15.63
CA ASN A 78 9.05 15.45 16.52
C ASN A 78 9.15 14.95 17.98
N LYS A 79 8.37 13.92 18.33
CA LYS A 79 8.38 13.20 19.61
C LYS A 79 7.98 11.74 19.37
N PRO A 80 8.18 10.82 20.35
CA PRO A 80 7.68 9.46 20.23
C PRO A 80 6.17 9.44 19.94
N ALA A 81 5.74 8.53 19.06
CA ALA A 81 4.37 8.44 18.61
C ALA A 81 3.95 6.98 18.36
N LYS A 82 2.67 6.77 18.13
CA LYS A 82 2.07 5.47 17.79
C LYS A 82 1.37 5.58 16.44
N LEU A 83 1.76 4.72 15.51
CA LEU A 83 1.22 4.65 14.17
C LEU A 83 0.23 3.48 14.05
N VAL A 84 -0.99 3.78 13.63
CA VAL A 84 -2.00 2.79 13.23
C VAL A 84 -2.23 2.92 11.74
N VAL A 85 -2.44 1.77 11.07
CA VAL A 85 -2.72 1.71 9.63
C VAL A 85 -4.09 1.10 9.37
N SER A 86 -4.82 1.63 8.39
CA SER A 86 -6.10 1.04 7.96
C SER A 86 -5.90 -0.19 7.09
N ALA A 87 -6.94 -1.00 6.93
CA ALA A 87 -6.99 -1.97 5.85
C ALA A 87 -6.95 -1.25 4.47
N PRO A 88 -6.55 -1.95 3.38
CA PRO A 88 -6.61 -1.42 2.02
C PRO A 88 -8.04 -1.02 1.63
N ILE A 89 -8.18 0.16 1.05
CA ILE A 89 -9.43 0.77 0.58
C ILE A 89 -9.39 0.80 -0.95
N GLN A 90 -10.33 0.13 -1.61
CA GLN A 90 -10.39 0.15 -3.07
C GLN A 90 -10.84 1.53 -3.55
N VAL A 91 -10.11 2.10 -4.52
CA VAL A 91 -10.42 3.40 -5.15
C VAL A 91 -10.66 3.29 -6.65
N GLY A 92 -10.41 2.12 -7.24
CA GLY A 92 -10.66 1.86 -8.66
C GLY A 92 -10.56 0.39 -9.06
N GLY A 93 -11.02 0.09 -10.27
CA GLY A 93 -11.03 -1.26 -10.84
C GLY A 93 -12.27 -2.08 -10.51
N PRO A 94 -12.28 -3.39 -10.85
CA PRO A 94 -13.44 -4.25 -10.61
C PRO A 94 -13.71 -4.41 -9.10
N GLU A 95 -14.91 -4.07 -8.64
CA GLU A 95 -15.25 -4.21 -7.22
C GLU A 95 -15.47 -5.67 -6.80
N PHE A 96 -15.09 -5.99 -5.57
CA PHE A 96 -15.44 -7.22 -4.87
C PHE A 96 -15.36 -7.04 -3.37
N LYS A 97 -16.04 -7.91 -2.62
CA LYS A 97 -15.90 -8.01 -1.16
C LYS A 97 -14.73 -8.95 -0.82
N PRO A 98 -13.64 -8.47 -0.20
CA PRO A 98 -12.53 -9.35 0.19
C PRO A 98 -12.95 -10.32 1.30
N VAL A 99 -12.39 -11.52 1.30
CA VAL A 99 -12.47 -12.46 2.44
C VAL A 99 -11.36 -12.19 3.46
N SER A 100 -10.24 -11.62 3.01
CA SER A 100 -9.15 -11.17 3.86
C SER A 100 -8.48 -9.96 3.23
N THR A 101 -8.14 -8.96 4.03
CA THR A 101 -7.46 -7.76 3.55
C THR A 101 -6.68 -7.15 4.71
N PHE A 102 -5.43 -6.77 4.45
CA PHE A 102 -4.62 -6.07 5.45
C PHE A 102 -3.54 -5.22 4.80
N THR A 103 -3.18 -4.16 5.52
CA THR A 103 -1.98 -3.35 5.26
C THR A 103 -0.97 -3.73 6.32
N ASN A 104 0.24 -4.10 5.92
CA ASN A 104 1.36 -4.36 6.82
C ASN A 104 2.39 -3.25 6.68
N VAL A 105 2.84 -2.68 7.80
CA VAL A 105 3.88 -1.65 7.85
C VAL A 105 5.07 -2.24 8.57
N THR A 106 6.26 -2.06 8.01
CA THR A 106 7.51 -2.54 8.60
C THR A 106 8.54 -1.43 8.59
N THR A 107 9.25 -1.23 9.70
CA THR A 107 10.37 -0.29 9.78
C THR A 107 11.67 -0.94 9.32
N ALA A 108 12.71 -0.14 9.08
CA ALA A 108 14.05 -0.66 8.81
C ALA A 108 14.65 -1.46 9.98
N THR A 109 14.18 -1.24 11.21
CA THR A 109 14.61 -1.96 12.42
C THR A 109 13.92 -3.32 12.61
N GLY A 110 12.90 -3.62 11.79
CA GLY A 110 12.16 -4.88 11.83
C GLY A 110 10.86 -4.83 12.65
N ASP A 111 10.55 -3.69 13.28
CA ASP A 111 9.27 -3.49 13.95
C ASP A 111 8.14 -3.43 12.93
N SER A 112 6.95 -3.93 13.30
CA SER A 112 5.84 -3.99 12.36
C SER A 112 4.47 -3.87 13.03
N THR A 113 3.48 -3.47 12.24
CA THR A 113 2.06 -3.51 12.59
C THR A 113 1.24 -3.84 11.36
N LYS A 114 0.07 -4.45 11.55
CA LYS A 114 -0.94 -4.60 10.51
C LYS A 114 -2.21 -3.84 10.84
N SER A 115 -3.04 -3.65 9.81
CA SER A 115 -4.38 -3.13 10.00
C SER A 115 -5.17 -3.94 11.04
N ASN A 116 -5.74 -3.23 12.02
CA ASN A 116 -6.45 -3.79 13.18
C ASN A 116 -5.56 -4.50 14.22
N GLU A 117 -4.24 -4.38 14.14
CA GLU A 117 -3.31 -4.82 15.19
C GLU A 117 -2.88 -3.66 16.10
N ALA A 118 -2.00 -3.96 17.06
CA ALA A 118 -1.46 -2.97 17.98
C ALA A 118 -0.69 -1.87 17.22
N PRO A 119 -0.77 -0.60 17.66
CA PRO A 119 -0.04 0.49 17.04
C PRO A 119 1.47 0.25 17.02
N LEU A 120 2.13 0.64 15.94
CA LEU A 120 3.59 0.63 15.81
C LEU A 120 4.17 1.85 16.55
N ALA A 121 5.04 1.60 17.53
CA ALA A 121 5.77 2.67 18.19
C ALA A 121 6.81 3.27 17.23
N LEU A 122 6.81 4.60 17.11
CA LEU A 122 7.77 5.37 16.33
C LEU A 122 8.60 6.24 17.29
N PRO A 123 9.94 6.20 17.21
CA PRO A 123 10.77 7.14 17.96
C PRO A 123 10.64 8.55 17.38
N ALA A 124 11.13 9.54 18.14
CA ALA A 124 11.40 10.86 17.56
C ALA A 124 12.50 10.74 16.48
N GLY A 125 12.39 11.55 15.43
CA GLY A 125 13.26 11.53 14.25
C GLY A 125 12.59 10.85 13.05
N THR A 126 13.41 10.54 12.05
CA THR A 126 12.96 9.95 10.78
C THR A 126 13.04 8.43 10.84
N THR A 127 11.95 7.76 10.49
CA THR A 127 11.85 6.31 10.38
C THR A 127 11.43 5.94 8.96
N ALA A 128 12.22 5.11 8.29
CA ALA A 128 11.87 4.57 6.98
C ALA A 128 10.81 3.46 7.12
N LEU A 129 9.74 3.55 6.33
CA LEU A 129 8.63 2.62 6.32
C LEU A 129 8.56 1.85 5.00
N SER A 130 8.25 0.56 5.12
CA SER A 130 7.87 -0.32 4.01
C SER A 130 6.44 -0.79 4.22
N ILE A 131 5.56 -0.45 3.28
CA ILE A 131 4.14 -0.77 3.37
C ILE A 131 3.78 -1.81 2.33
N ASN A 132 3.17 -2.89 2.80
CA ASN A 132 2.64 -3.96 1.98
C ASN A 132 1.13 -4.01 2.04
N LEU A 133 0.49 -4.09 0.88
CA LEU A 133 -0.95 -4.34 0.77
C LEU A 133 -1.16 -5.82 0.46
N TYR A 134 -2.21 -6.39 1.04
CA TYR A 134 -2.71 -7.72 0.73
C TYR A 134 -4.23 -7.69 0.65
N VAL A 135 -4.78 -8.22 -0.44
CA VAL A 135 -6.22 -8.35 -0.63
C VAL A 135 -6.52 -9.73 -1.23
N ASP A 136 -7.37 -10.51 -0.56
CA ASP A 136 -7.82 -11.82 -1.03
C ASP A 136 -9.33 -11.78 -1.25
N LYS A 137 -9.74 -12.11 -2.47
CA LYS A 137 -11.15 -12.27 -2.84
C LYS A 137 -11.72 -13.62 -2.40
N GLY A 138 -10.88 -14.62 -2.14
CA GLY A 138 -11.27 -16.01 -1.86
C GLY A 138 -11.80 -16.76 -3.08
N SER A 139 -11.89 -16.08 -4.22
CA SER A 139 -12.28 -16.62 -5.51
C SER A 139 -11.55 -15.88 -6.62
N ARG A 140 -11.62 -16.40 -7.85
CA ARG A 140 -10.92 -15.83 -9.00
C ARG A 140 -11.21 -14.34 -9.17
N LEU A 141 -10.15 -13.54 -9.33
CA LEU A 141 -10.22 -12.12 -9.67
C LEU A 141 -10.75 -11.93 -11.09
N LYS A 142 -11.49 -10.84 -11.30
CA LYS A 142 -11.86 -10.41 -12.65
C LYS A 142 -10.63 -9.77 -13.27
N VAL A 143 -10.50 -9.82 -14.59
CA VAL A 143 -9.46 -9.06 -15.28
C VAL A 143 -9.78 -7.57 -15.13
N GLY A 144 -8.79 -6.77 -14.75
CA GLY A 144 -8.92 -5.32 -14.63
C GLY A 144 -7.76 -4.67 -13.88
N ASN A 145 -7.71 -3.34 -13.94
CA ASN A 145 -6.72 -2.54 -13.24
C ASN A 145 -7.26 -2.13 -11.87
N TYR A 146 -6.76 -2.77 -10.82
CA TYR A 146 -7.17 -2.53 -9.45
C TYR A 146 -6.35 -1.41 -8.81
N GLN A 147 -7.01 -0.51 -8.10
CA GLN A 147 -6.35 0.59 -7.40
C GLN A 147 -6.80 0.62 -5.95
N TYR A 148 -5.84 0.75 -5.04
CA TYR A 148 -6.07 0.78 -3.60
C TYR A 148 -5.31 1.94 -2.95
N THR A 149 -5.90 2.45 -1.88
CA THR A 149 -5.29 3.39 -0.94
C THR A 149 -5.38 2.85 0.49
N PHE A 150 -4.80 3.55 1.45
CA PHE A 150 -4.86 3.23 2.88
C PHE A 150 -4.68 4.54 3.67
N LYS A 151 -4.95 4.50 4.97
CA LYS A 151 -4.84 5.66 5.86
C LYS A 151 -3.91 5.34 7.01
N PHE A 152 -3.19 6.36 7.47
CA PHE A 152 -2.50 6.36 8.75
C PHE A 152 -3.27 7.17 9.77
N THR A 153 -3.23 6.70 11.01
CA THR A 153 -3.63 7.46 12.19
C THR A 153 -2.44 7.51 13.13
N VAL A 154 -2.08 8.71 13.58
CA VAL A 154 -0.99 8.93 14.53
C VAL A 154 -1.58 9.34 15.87
N ALA A 155 -1.17 8.66 16.93
CA ALA A 155 -1.50 9.00 18.31
C ALA A 155 -0.23 9.24 19.12
N GLU A 156 -0.35 9.99 20.21
CA GLU A 156 0.71 10.20 21.20
C GLU A 156 0.79 9.06 22.22
#